data_AF-A0A381W9F5-F1
#
_entry.id   AF-A0A381W9F5-F1
#
_cell.length_a   1.000
_cell.length_b   1.000
_cell.length_c   1.000
_cell.angle_alpha   90.00
_cell.angle_beta   90.00
_cell.angle_gamma   90.00
#
_symmetry.space_group_name_H-M   'P 1'
#
loop_
_entity.id
_entity.type
_entity.pdbx_description
1 polymer ?
#
loop_
_entity_poly.entity_id
_entity_poly.type
_entity_poly.pdbx_seq_one_letter_code
_entity_poly.pdbx_strand_id
1 'polypeptide(L)' 'MALTDHDTVDGCTRMAVACSERDIEFVAGCEFTVEHDGNELHLLGYFLDLKNDRLRGELAKYQKVR' A
#
# COMPACT_ATOMS: atom_id res chain seq x y z
N MET A 1 10.14 -9.50 1.57
CA MET A 1 9.58 -8.51 2.50
C MET A 1 8.52 -7.70 1.79
N ALA A 2 7.44 -7.30 2.48
CA ALA A 2 6.44 -6.39 1.95
C ALA A 2 6.22 -5.24 2.93
N LEU A 3 5.93 -4.04 2.41
CA LEU A 3 5.47 -2.91 3.20
C LEU A 3 3.99 -2.74 2.92
N THR A 4 3.18 -2.69 3.98
CA THR A 4 1.73 -2.59 3.92
C THR A 4 1.28 -1.45 4.82
N ASP A 5 1.71 -0.23 4.50
CA ASP A 5 1.24 0.96 5.20
C ASP A 5 -0.26 1.17 4.93
N HIS A 6 -0.92 1.81 5.89
CA HIS A 6 -2.36 2.04 5.87
C HIS A 6 -2.74 3.10 4.83
N ASP A 7 -3.56 2.71 3.84
CA ASP A 7 -4.06 3.52 2.74
C ASP A 7 -2.98 4.37 2.02
N THR A 8 -1.75 3.88 1.96
CA THR A 8 -0.67 4.54 1.22
C THR A 8 0.36 3.54 0.71
N VAL A 9 0.98 3.91 -0.41
CA VAL A 9 2.13 3.19 -0.98
C VAL A 9 3.39 4.06 -0.99
N ASP A 10 3.37 5.24 -0.38
CA ASP A 10 4.47 6.23 -0.49
C ASP A 10 5.79 5.72 0.11
N GLY A 11 5.73 4.81 1.09
CA GLY A 11 6.91 4.15 1.64
C GLY A 11 7.54 3.10 0.72
N CYS A 12 6.82 2.60 -0.28
CA CYS A 12 7.25 1.44 -1.07
C CYS A 12 8.53 1.70 -1.86
N THR A 13 8.70 2.88 -2.47
CA THR A 13 9.92 3.21 -3.23
C THR A 13 11.16 3.19 -2.33
N ARG A 14 11.06 3.79 -1.14
CA ARG A 14 12.17 3.82 -0.17
C ARG A 14 12.47 2.43 0.37
N MET A 15 11.45 1.62 0.64
CA MET A 15 11.62 0.24 1.09
C MET A 15 12.25 -0.66 0.02
N ALA A 16 11.85 -0.50 -1.25
CA ALA A 16 12.44 -1.23 -2.36
C ALA A 16 13.96 -0.99 -2.46
N VAL A 17 14.40 0.27 -2.31
CA VAL A 17 15.83 0.62 -2.26
C VAL A 17 16.52 -0.07 -1.08
N ALA A 18 15.97 0.06 0.13
CA ALA A 18 16.57 -0.52 1.34
C ALA A 18 16.66 -2.06 1.30
N CYS A 19 15.68 -2.71 0.66
CA CYS A 19 15.67 -4.15 0.43
C CYS A 19 16.71 -4.57 -0.62
N SER A 20 16.82 -3.82 -1.72
CA SER A 20 17.82 -4.06 -2.77
C SER A 20 19.26 -3.95 -2.24
N GLU A 21 19.54 -3.04 -1.31
CA GLU A 21 20.86 -2.91 -0.66
C GLU A 21 21.24 -4.11 0.22
N ARG A 22 20.26 -4.98 0.54
CA ARG A 22 20.41 -6.10 1.48
C ARG A 22 20.13 -7.45 0.83
N ASP A 23 20.00 -7.50 -0.50
CA ASP A 23 19.59 -8.69 -1.26
C ASP A 23 18.28 -9.32 -0.73
N ILE A 24 17.34 -8.48 -0.29
CA ILE A 24 16.00 -8.90 0.15
C ILE A 24 15.02 -8.68 -1.00
N GLU A 25 14.28 -9.71 -1.39
CA GLU A 25 13.18 -9.56 -2.35
C GLU A 25 12.08 -8.68 -1.74
N PHE A 26 11.66 -7.64 -2.47
CA PHE A 26 10.62 -6.72 -2.07
C PHE A 26 9.34 -6.89 -2.89
N VAL A 27 8.20 -6.94 -2.20
CA VAL A 27 6.87 -6.94 -2.81
C VAL A 27 6.13 -5.68 -2.36
N ALA A 28 5.74 -4.83 -3.31
CA ALA A 28 4.91 -3.66 -3.04
C ALA A 28 3.53 -4.09 -2.51
N GLY A 29 3.10 -3.49 -1.40
CA GLY A 29 1.82 -3.76 -0.78
C GLY A 29 1.18 -2.52 -0.15
N CYS A 30 -0.03 -2.69 0.34
CA CYS A 30 -0.81 -1.69 1.05
C CYS A 30 -1.79 -2.41 1.97
N GLU A 31 -2.07 -1.83 3.13
CA GLU A 31 -3.23 -2.21 3.94
C GLU A 31 -4.36 -1.23 3.60
N PHE A 32 -5.45 -1.73 3.01
CA PHE A 32 -6.59 -0.92 2.63
C PHE A 32 -7.64 -0.91 3.74
N THR A 33 -8.13 0.27 4.08
CA THR A 33 -9.38 0.40 4.83
C THR A 33 -10.54 0.12 3.90
N VAL A 34 -11.38 -0.85 4.27
CA VAL A 34 -12.55 -1.24 3.50
C VAL A 34 -13.75 -1.28 4.43
N GLU A 35 -14.87 -0.69 4.01
CA GLU A 35 -16.15 -0.87 4.69
C GLU A 35 -16.98 -1.93 3.96
N HIS A 36 -17.45 -2.94 4.67
CA HIS A 36 -18.34 -3.96 4.14
C HIS A 36 -19.42 -4.31 5.16
N ASP A 37 -20.69 -4.17 4.76
CA ASP A 37 -21.87 -4.42 5.59
C ASP A 37 -21.82 -3.71 6.96
N GLY A 38 -21.35 -2.46 6.97
CA GLY A 38 -21.21 -1.63 8.17
C GLY A 38 -20.03 -2.01 9.07
N ASN A 39 -19.15 -2.91 8.63
CA ASN A 39 -17.93 -3.29 9.34
C ASN A 39 -16.70 -2.70 8.64
N GLU A 40 -15.78 -2.16 9.43
CA GLU A 40 -14.43 -1.80 8.95
C GLU A 40 -13.55 -3.06 8.91
N LEU A 41 -12.92 -3.28 7.76
CA LEU A 41 -12.05 -4.40 7.46
C LEU A 41 -10.72 -3.86 6.95
N HIS A 42 -9.63 -4.56 7.29
CA HIS A 42 -8.31 -4.28 6.77
C HIS A 42 -7.97 -5.33 5.71
N LEU A 43 -7.85 -4.89 4.46
CA LEU A 43 -7.55 -5.77 3.33
C LEU A 43 -6.09 -5.58 2.89
N LEU A 44 -5.30 -6.64 2.90
CA LEU A 44 -3.93 -6.61 2.41
C LEU A 44 -3.87 -6.78 0.89
N GLY A 45 -3.24 -5.82 0.22
CA GLY A 45 -2.87 -5.90 -1.20
C GLY A 45 -1.39 -6.18 -1.38
N TYR A 46 -1.06 -7.01 -2.37
CA TYR A 46 0.31 -7.34 -2.76
C TYR A 46 0.50 -7.25 -4.27
N PHE A 47 1.77 -7.12 -4.69
CA PHE A 47 2.17 -6.97 -6.09
C PHE A 47 1.51 -5.75 -6.75
N LEU A 48 1.37 -4.66 -6.00
CA LEU A 48 0.72 -3.44 -6.47
C LEU A 48 1.60 -2.69 -7.47
N ASP A 49 0.99 -2.21 -8.55
CA ASP A 49 1.63 -1.27 -9.46
C ASP A 49 1.62 0.15 -8.86
N LEU A 50 2.79 0.60 -8.41
CA LEU A 50 3.00 1.90 -7.78
C LEU A 50 2.72 3.10 -8.70
N LYS A 51 2.66 2.87 -10.02
CA LYS A 51 2.38 3.89 -11.05
C LYS A 51 0.91 3.90 -11.48
N ASN A 52 0.07 3.05 -10.89
CA ASN A 52 -1.34 2.98 -11.26
C ASN A 52 -2.11 4.21 -10.74
N ASP A 53 -2.49 5.11 -11.64
CA ASP A 53 -3.16 6.37 -11.28
C ASP A 53 -4.51 6.15 -10.58
N ARG A 54 -5.25 5.10 -10.95
CA ARG A 54 -6.52 4.77 -10.29
C ARG A 54 -6.30 4.38 -8.83
N LEU A 55 -5.34 3.49 -8.57
CA LEU A 55 -4.97 3.08 -7.21
C LEU A 55 -4.55 4.30 -6.38
N ARG A 56 -3.62 5.11 -6.90
CA ARG A 56 -3.15 6.32 -6.21
C ARG A 56 -4.29 7.31 -5.95
N GLY A 57 -5.20 7.46 -6.90
CA GLY A 57 -6.37 8.32 -6.80
C GLY A 57 -7.35 7.86 -5.71
N GLU A 58 -7.60 6.55 -5.58
CA GLU A 58 -8.45 6.02 -4.51
C GLU A 58 -7.78 6.16 -3.13
N LEU A 59 -6.50 5.77 -3.00
CA LEU A 59 -5.75 5.91 -1.74
C LEU A 59 -5.75 7.35 -1.22
N ALA A 60 -5.56 8.33 -2.11
CA ALA A 60 -5.60 9.75 -1.75
C ALA A 60 -6.97 10.25 -1.25
N LYS A 61 -8.08 9.53 -1.52
CA LYS A 61 -9.40 9.86 -0.95
C LYS A 61 -9.46 9.41 0.51
N TYR A 62 -9.04 8.19 0.81
CA TYR A 62 -9.08 7.62 2.15
C TYR A 62 -8.12 8.33 3.12
N GLN A 63 -6.97 8.80 2.63
CA GLN A 63 -6.04 9.63 3.43
C GLN A 63 -6.63 10.96 3.91
N LYS A 64 -7.64 11.51 3.21
CA LYS A 64 -8.26 12.81 3.58
C LYS A 64 -9.36 12.69 4.62
N VAL A 65 -9.86 11.48 4.84
CA VAL A 65 -10.95 11.20 5.79
C VAL A 65 -10.41 10.99 7.21
N ARG A 66 -9.09 11.02 7.37
CA ARG A 66 -8.35 10.80 8.61
C ARG A 66 -7.64 12.06 9.07
#